data_AF-A0AAU4MLD1-F1
#
_entry.id   AF-A0AAU4MLD1-F1
#
_cell.length_a   1.000
_cell.length_b   1.000
_cell.length_c   1.000
_cell.angle_alpha   90.00
_cell.angle_beta   90.00
_cell.angle_gamma   90.00
#
_symmetry.space_group_name_H-M   'P 1'
#
loop_
_entity.id
_entity.type
_entity.pdbx_description
1 polymer ?
#
loop_
_entity_poly.entity_id
_entity_poly.type
_entity_poly.pdbx_seq_one_letter_code
_entity_poly.pdbx_strand_id
1 'polypeptide(L)'
;MSATRMWSQHRWIYIGAIVVLVAMMIIGLFTYTQQKATNEAHRKADRLNQALVAKGFASRNTGNIADTLGTDGGVVCTDPNSALRRGLWLVQIANGAGGPGMRPVIADQRILEAGAEVVKVYCPEKLDDYQKKIGNLKTSDTVNN
;
A
#
# COMPACT_ATOMS: atom_id res chain seq x y z
N MET A 1 64.15 12.05 7.02
CA MET A 1 62.83 12.12 7.67
C MET A 1 62.27 10.72 7.73
N SER A 2 62.32 10.10 8.91
CA SER A 2 61.97 8.69 9.11
C SER A 2 60.44 8.54 9.01
N ALA A 3 59.96 7.75 8.05
CA ALA A 3 58.55 7.42 7.91
C ALA A 3 58.10 6.72 9.19
N THR A 4 57.26 7.38 9.97
CA THR A 4 56.85 6.92 11.29
C THR A 4 56.16 5.57 11.22
N ARG A 5 56.73 4.65 12.00
CA ARG A 5 56.41 3.25 12.31
C ARG A 5 55.02 3.04 12.93
N MET A 6 53.98 3.72 12.46
CA MET A 6 52.60 3.56 12.92
C MET A 6 51.72 2.72 11.98
N TRP A 7 52.18 2.48 10.74
CA TRP A 7 51.33 1.91 9.69
C TRP A 7 51.16 0.37 9.72
N SER A 8 52.06 -0.37 10.37
CA SER A 8 52.06 -1.85 10.31
C SER A 8 51.45 -2.55 11.53
N GLN A 9 51.57 -2.01 12.75
CA GLN A 9 51.16 -2.74 13.97
C GLN A 9 49.67 -2.58 14.35
N HIS A 10 49.04 -1.46 14.00
CA HIS A 10 47.64 -1.18 14.38
C HIS A 10 46.69 -1.23 13.17
N ARG A 11 47.18 -1.72 12.02
CA ARG A 11 46.43 -1.79 10.76
C ARG A 11 45.12 -2.58 10.90
N TRP A 12 45.12 -3.63 11.72
CA TRP A 12 43.93 -4.40 12.07
C TRP A 12 42.90 -3.60 12.87
N ILE A 13 43.34 -2.70 13.77
CA ILE A 13 42.43 -1.82 14.52
C ILE A 13 41.81 -0.79 13.58
N TYR A 14 42.58 -0.21 12.66
CA TYR A 14 42.03 0.71 11.67
C TYR A 14 41.04 0.02 10.71
N ILE A 15 41.35 -1.19 10.26
CA ILE A 15 40.43 -2.00 9.43
C ILE A 15 39.17 -2.34 10.22
N GLY A 16 39.30 -2.78 11.47
CA GLY A 16 38.17 -3.06 12.35
C GLY A 16 37.28 -1.84 12.58
N ALA A 17 37.88 -0.67 12.85
CA ALA A 17 37.15 0.58 13.01
C ALA A 17 36.39 0.98 11.75
N ILE A 18 37.01 0.84 10.57
CA ILE A 18 36.34 1.12 9.28
C ILE A 18 35.17 0.16 9.07
N VAL A 19 35.34 -1.14 9.33
CA VAL A 19 34.26 -2.13 9.19
C VAL A 19 33.09 -1.82 10.13
N VAL A 20 33.35 -1.47 11.39
CA VAL A 20 32.31 -1.10 12.35
C VAL A 20 31.56 0.16 11.91
N LEU A 21 32.28 1.20 11.44
CA LEU A 21 31.66 2.43 10.95
C LEU A 21 30.80 2.17 9.70
N VAL A 22 31.28 1.35 8.76
CA VAL A 22 30.52 0.97 7.56
C VAL A 22 29.29 0.15 7.94
N ALA A 23 29.40 -0.80 8.87
CA ALA A 23 28.27 -1.58 9.35
C ALA A 23 27.19 -0.68 10.01
N MET A 24 27.60 0.24 10.89
CA MET A 24 26.67 1.22 11.48
C MET A 24 26.02 2.12 10.43
N MET A 25 26.79 2.57 9.42
CA MET A 25 26.26 3.38 8.33
C MET A 25 25.18 2.61 7.53
N ILE A 26 25.45 1.36 7.19
CA ILE A 26 24.50 0.50 6.46
C ILE A 26 23.23 0.28 7.30
N ILE A 27 23.37 -0.08 8.58
CA ILE A 27 22.22 -0.28 9.47
C ILE A 27 21.40 1.01 9.59
N GLY A 28 22.07 2.16 9.79
CA GLY A 28 21.40 3.46 9.90
C GLY A 28 20.62 3.83 8.63
N LEU A 29 21.19 3.58 7.45
CA LEU A 29 20.51 3.80 6.17
C LEU A 29 19.25 2.94 6.05
N PHE A 30 19.34 1.64 6.36
CA PHE A 30 18.17 0.75 6.32
C PHE A 30 17.11 1.13 7.35
N THR A 31 17.48 1.46 8.57
CA THR A 31 16.50 1.85 9.61
C THR A 31 15.79 3.17 9.25
N TYR A 32 16.52 4.14 8.69
CA TYR A 32 15.94 5.42 8.29
C TYR A 32 14.95 5.27 7.14
N THR A 33 15.29 4.49 6.10
CA THR A 33 14.39 4.26 4.97
C THR A 33 13.15 3.48 5.38
N GLN A 34 13.30 2.47 6.24
CA GLN A 34 12.18 1.69 6.79
C GLN A 34 11.23 2.57 7.59
N GLN A 35 11.73 3.37 8.55
CA GLN A 35 10.87 4.26 9.35
C GLN A 35 10.14 5.31 8.50
N LYS A 36 10.82 5.88 7.50
CA LYS A 36 10.19 6.86 6.60
C LYS A 36 9.06 6.21 5.79
N ALA A 37 9.27 5.00 5.28
CA ALA A 37 8.25 4.25 4.55
C ALA A 37 7.06 3.89 5.45
N THR A 38 7.30 3.38 6.66
CA THR A 38 6.25 3.04 7.64
C THR A 38 5.42 4.27 8.03
N ASN A 39 6.06 5.39 8.34
CA ASN A 39 5.35 6.63 8.68
C ASN A 39 4.52 7.17 7.52
N GLU A 40 5.01 7.04 6.28
CA GLU A 40 4.25 7.46 5.11
C GLU A 40 3.03 6.55 4.87
N ALA A 41 3.18 5.23 5.00
CA ALA A 41 2.10 4.27 4.87
C ALA A 41 0.99 4.53 5.89
N HIS A 42 1.34 4.73 7.16
CA HIS A 42 0.36 5.05 8.21
C HIS A 42 -0.37 6.37 7.95
N ARG A 43 0.32 7.42 7.50
CA ARG A 43 -0.34 8.71 7.17
C ARG A 43 -1.34 8.57 6.02
N LYS A 44 -1.02 7.79 4.98
CA LYS A 44 -1.96 7.55 3.87
C LYS A 44 -3.14 6.68 4.33
N ALA A 45 -2.88 5.67 5.15
CA ALA A 45 -3.91 4.82 5.75
C ALA A 45 -4.88 5.61 6.66
N ASP A 46 -4.37 6.52 7.47
CA ASP A 46 -5.17 7.39 8.33
C ASP A 46 -6.06 8.32 7.50
N ARG A 47 -5.52 8.94 6.44
CA ARG A 47 -6.29 9.78 5.51
C ARG A 47 -7.41 9.00 4.84
N LEU A 48 -7.12 7.78 4.38
CA LEU A 48 -8.13 6.90 3.80
C LEU A 48 -9.22 6.55 4.81
N ASN A 49 -8.85 6.17 6.03
CA ASN A 49 -9.82 5.83 7.06
C ASN A 49 -10.72 7.02 7.42
N GLN A 50 -10.15 8.23 7.55
CA GLN A 50 -10.92 9.45 7.80
C GLN A 50 -11.90 9.76 6.67
N ALA A 51 -11.47 9.61 5.41
CA ALA A 51 -12.33 9.85 4.26
C ALA A 51 -13.49 8.82 4.17
N LEU A 52 -13.22 7.56 4.53
CA LEU A 52 -14.24 6.51 4.61
C LEU A 52 -15.23 6.75 5.77
N VAL A 53 -14.74 7.10 6.96
CA VAL A 53 -15.61 7.42 8.10
C VAL A 53 -16.48 8.64 7.81
N ALA A 54 -15.93 9.67 7.14
CA ALA A 54 -16.70 10.85 6.71
C ALA A 54 -17.85 10.49 5.73
N LYS A 55 -17.72 9.39 4.99
CA LYS A 55 -18.76 8.84 4.09
C LYS A 55 -19.67 7.80 4.78
N GLY A 56 -19.58 7.67 6.10
CA GLY A 56 -20.43 6.77 6.90
C GLY A 56 -20.04 5.29 6.84
N PHE A 57 -18.79 4.97 6.47
CA PHE A 57 -18.25 3.61 6.62
C PHE A 57 -17.70 3.39 8.03
N ALA A 58 -17.73 2.14 8.50
CA ALA A 58 -17.12 1.78 9.78
C ALA A 58 -15.61 2.05 9.78
N SER A 59 -15.10 2.61 10.88
CA SER A 59 -13.67 2.84 11.07
C SER A 59 -12.90 1.52 11.02
N ARG A 60 -11.84 1.47 10.22
CA ARG A 60 -10.95 0.32 10.09
C ARG A 60 -9.62 0.57 10.80
N ASN A 61 -8.96 -0.51 11.20
CA ASN A 61 -7.62 -0.45 11.77
C ASN A 61 -6.63 0.04 10.68
N THR A 62 -5.99 1.17 10.93
CA THR A 62 -5.09 1.83 9.98
C THR A 62 -3.77 1.06 9.81
N GLY A 63 -3.39 0.23 10.78
CA GLY A 63 -2.28 -0.72 10.64
C GLY A 63 -2.53 -1.74 9.53
N ASN A 64 -3.70 -2.40 9.52
CA ASN A 64 -4.04 -3.38 8.47
C ASN A 64 -4.10 -2.73 7.08
N ILE A 65 -4.53 -1.47 6.99
CA ILE A 65 -4.56 -0.70 5.74
C ILE A 65 -3.13 -0.39 5.29
N ALA A 66 -2.25 0.05 6.20
CA ALA A 66 -0.84 0.33 5.91
C ALA A 66 -0.08 -0.94 5.51
N ASP A 67 -0.36 -2.09 6.13
CA ASP A 67 0.31 -3.36 5.83
C ASP A 67 -0.13 -3.94 4.48
N THR A 68 -1.38 -3.70 4.07
CA THR A 68 -1.93 -4.23 2.81
C THR A 68 -1.66 -3.33 1.60
N LEU A 69 -1.71 -2.00 1.78
CA LEU A 69 -1.56 -1.02 0.71
C LEU A 69 -0.18 -0.34 0.69
N GLY A 70 0.59 -0.42 1.77
CA GLY A 70 1.93 0.15 1.84
C GLY A 70 1.96 1.66 1.56
N THR A 71 3.01 2.11 0.86
CA THR A 71 3.15 3.51 0.41
C THR A 71 2.70 3.70 -1.03
N ASP A 72 2.60 2.63 -1.80
CA ASP A 72 2.40 2.59 -3.25
C ASP A 72 0.98 2.15 -3.66
N GLY A 73 0.12 1.82 -2.69
CA GLY A 73 -1.25 1.34 -2.95
C GLY A 73 -1.31 -0.11 -3.41
N GLY A 74 -0.19 -0.83 -3.39
CA GLY A 74 -0.10 -2.25 -3.74
C GLY A 74 -0.87 -2.63 -5.01
N VAL A 75 -1.61 -3.73 -4.93
CA VAL A 75 -2.37 -4.33 -6.05
C VAL A 75 -3.46 -3.43 -6.65
N VAL A 76 -3.89 -2.38 -5.93
CA VAL A 76 -4.86 -1.41 -6.44
C VAL A 76 -4.21 -0.50 -7.49
N CYS A 77 -2.93 -0.23 -7.31
CA CYS A 77 -2.14 0.65 -8.16
C CYS A 77 -1.31 -0.10 -9.22
N THR A 78 -0.88 -1.34 -8.94
CA THR A 78 -0.18 -2.20 -9.92
C THR A 78 -1.15 -2.74 -10.97
N ASP A 79 -1.12 -2.11 -12.15
CA ASP A 79 -1.84 -2.49 -13.36
C ASP A 79 -3.30 -2.99 -13.17
N PRO A 80 -4.23 -2.09 -12.78
CA PRO A 80 -5.65 -2.40 -12.66
C PRO A 80 -6.31 -2.71 -14.02
N ASN A 81 -5.58 -2.57 -15.13
CA ASN A 81 -6.10 -2.66 -16.50
C ASN A 81 -5.85 -3.99 -17.19
N SER A 82 -5.08 -4.90 -16.58
CA SER A 82 -5.01 -6.28 -17.08
C SER A 82 -6.42 -6.90 -17.10
N ALA A 83 -6.87 -7.36 -18.27
CA ALA A 83 -8.23 -7.86 -18.48
C ALA A 83 -8.59 -9.00 -17.51
N LEU A 84 -7.61 -9.85 -17.17
CA LEU A 84 -7.77 -10.94 -16.21
C LEU A 84 -8.00 -10.44 -14.78
N ARG A 85 -7.18 -9.50 -14.28
CA ARG A 85 -7.33 -8.96 -12.92
C ARG A 85 -8.65 -8.22 -12.78
N ARG A 86 -9.04 -7.50 -13.83
CA ARG A 86 -10.33 -6.84 -13.93
C ARG A 86 -11.49 -7.83 -13.92
N GLY A 87 -11.41 -8.90 -14.71
CA GLY A 87 -12.42 -9.95 -14.75
C GLY A 87 -12.57 -10.63 -13.38
N LEU A 88 -11.45 -10.95 -12.72
CA LEU A 88 -11.44 -11.56 -11.40
C LEU A 88 -12.04 -10.62 -10.34
N TRP A 89 -11.71 -9.33 -10.40
CA TRP A 89 -12.29 -8.33 -9.51
C TRP A 89 -13.80 -8.18 -9.72
N LEU A 90 -14.26 -8.12 -10.97
CA LEU A 90 -15.69 -8.09 -11.31
C LEU A 90 -16.42 -9.33 -10.79
N VAL A 91 -15.84 -10.51 -10.96
CA VAL A 91 -16.37 -11.76 -10.39
C VAL A 91 -16.42 -11.67 -8.87
N GLN A 92 -15.40 -11.10 -8.21
CA GLN A 92 -15.37 -11.01 -6.76
C GLN A 92 -16.38 -10.01 -6.19
N ILE A 93 -16.63 -8.89 -6.86
CA ILE A 93 -17.66 -7.92 -6.43
C ILE A 93 -19.08 -8.34 -6.82
N ALA A 94 -19.21 -9.15 -7.88
CA ALA A 94 -20.50 -9.63 -8.38
C ALA A 94 -20.91 -10.97 -7.74
N ASN A 95 -20.17 -11.51 -6.76
CA ASN A 95 -20.52 -12.75 -6.08
C ASN A 95 -20.52 -12.56 -4.57
N GLY A 96 -21.62 -12.92 -3.91
CA GLY A 96 -21.81 -12.73 -2.47
C GLY A 96 -21.08 -13.74 -1.57
N ALA A 97 -20.42 -14.77 -2.13
CA ALA A 97 -19.67 -15.78 -1.38
C ALA A 97 -18.51 -16.35 -2.22
N GLY A 98 -17.34 -16.56 -1.61
CA GLY A 98 -16.13 -17.05 -2.28
C GLY A 98 -15.98 -18.58 -2.35
N GLY A 99 -17.09 -19.33 -2.33
CA GLY A 99 -17.11 -20.80 -2.27
C GLY A 99 -18.01 -21.45 -3.33
N PRO A 100 -18.09 -22.80 -3.37
CA PRO A 100 -19.00 -23.50 -4.27
C PRO A 100 -20.44 -23.04 -4.02
N GLY A 101 -21.15 -22.66 -5.10
CA GLY A 101 -22.49 -22.05 -5.01
C GLY A 101 -22.49 -20.52 -5.08
N MET A 102 -21.55 -19.90 -5.81
CA MET A 102 -21.55 -18.45 -6.05
C MET A 102 -22.87 -17.99 -6.67
N ARG A 103 -23.59 -17.11 -5.96
CA ARG A 103 -24.78 -16.43 -6.49
C ARG A 103 -24.38 -15.06 -7.01
N PRO A 104 -24.65 -14.75 -8.29
CA PRO A 104 -24.45 -13.41 -8.81
C PRO A 104 -25.28 -12.41 -8.02
N VAL A 105 -24.62 -11.39 -7.49
CA VAL A 105 -25.23 -10.23 -6.84
C VAL A 105 -24.86 -8.99 -7.64
N ILE A 106 -25.77 -8.02 -7.69
CA ILE A 106 -25.46 -6.72 -8.25
C ILE A 106 -24.61 -5.98 -7.23
N ALA A 107 -23.41 -5.55 -7.61
CA ALA A 107 -22.50 -4.88 -6.71
C ALA A 107 -23.11 -3.57 -6.18
N ASP A 108 -22.87 -3.30 -4.90
CA ASP A 108 -23.34 -2.10 -4.23
C ASP A 108 -22.55 -0.86 -4.65
N GLN A 109 -23.25 0.25 -4.85
CA GLN A 109 -22.64 1.52 -5.22
C GLN A 109 -21.68 2.03 -4.14
N ARG A 110 -21.97 1.81 -2.86
CA ARG A 110 -21.12 2.21 -1.73
C ARG A 110 -19.77 1.51 -1.77
N ILE A 111 -19.70 0.26 -2.22
CA ILE A 111 -18.43 -0.48 -2.36
C ILE A 111 -17.56 0.17 -3.45
N LEU A 112 -18.16 0.62 -4.55
CA LEU A 112 -17.46 1.32 -5.63
C LEU A 112 -16.98 2.71 -5.19
N GLU A 113 -17.79 3.44 -4.41
CA GLU A 113 -17.41 4.74 -3.84
C GLU A 113 -16.26 4.63 -2.84
N ALA A 114 -16.23 3.56 -2.03
CA ALA A 114 -15.10 3.27 -1.16
C ALA A 114 -13.84 2.96 -1.97
N GLY A 115 -13.96 2.18 -3.05
CA GLY A 115 -12.85 1.90 -3.98
C GLY A 115 -12.31 3.16 -4.64
N ALA A 116 -13.19 4.10 -5.03
CA ALA A 116 -12.78 5.39 -5.59
C ALA A 116 -11.95 6.22 -4.59
N GLU A 117 -12.27 6.16 -3.29
CA GLU A 117 -11.48 6.86 -2.26
C GLU A 117 -10.09 6.25 -2.08
N VAL A 118 -9.97 4.91 -2.15
CA VAL A 118 -8.67 4.23 -2.14
C VAL A 118 -7.82 4.67 -3.34
N VAL A 119 -8.40 4.67 -4.54
CA VAL A 119 -7.72 5.12 -5.77
C VAL A 119 -7.33 6.59 -5.67
N LYS A 120 -8.19 7.45 -5.12
CA LYS A 120 -7.89 8.88 -4.93
C LYS A 120 -6.70 9.12 -3.98
N VAL A 121 -6.56 8.33 -2.92
CA VAL A 121 -5.47 8.49 -1.94
C VAL A 121 -4.14 7.93 -2.45
N TYR A 122 -4.16 6.83 -3.19
CA TYR A 122 -2.93 6.11 -3.57
C TYR A 122 -2.53 6.27 -5.05
N CYS A 123 -3.48 6.45 -5.97
CA CYS A 123 -3.28 6.55 -7.43
C CYS A 123 -4.21 7.59 -8.09
N PRO A 124 -4.06 8.89 -7.76
CA PRO A 124 -4.97 9.94 -8.23
C PRO A 124 -5.04 10.05 -9.77
N GLU A 125 -3.97 9.74 -10.48
CA GLU A 125 -3.91 9.75 -11.94
C GLU A 125 -4.79 8.67 -12.60
N LYS A 126 -5.18 7.62 -11.86
CA LYS A 126 -6.07 6.56 -12.35
C LYS A 126 -7.53 6.76 -11.96
N LEU A 127 -7.83 7.83 -11.22
CA LEU A 127 -9.16 8.12 -10.71
C LEU A 127 -10.19 8.28 -11.84
N ASP A 128 -9.83 9.00 -12.91
CA ASP A 128 -10.74 9.25 -14.04
C ASP A 128 -11.09 7.96 -14.79
N ASP A 129 -10.11 7.08 -15.00
CA ASP A 129 -10.32 5.78 -15.65
C ASP A 129 -11.17 4.85 -14.75
N TYR A 130 -10.99 4.93 -13.44
CA TYR A 130 -11.82 4.21 -12.47
C TYR A 130 -13.27 4.72 -12.50
N GLN A 131 -13.48 6.04 -12.46
CA GLN A 131 -14.81 6.66 -12.45
C GLN A 131 -15.60 6.36 -13.73
N LYS A 132 -14.97 6.43 -14.90
CA LYS A 132 -15.60 6.05 -16.19
C LYS A 132 -16.04 4.60 -16.21
N LYS A 133 -15.32 3.71 -15.52
CA LYS A 133 -15.64 2.28 -15.48
C LYS A 133 -16.77 1.97 -14.52
N ILE A 134 -16.77 2.57 -13.33
CA ILE A 134 -17.87 2.38 -12.38
C ILE A 134 -19.18 2.97 -12.89
N GLY A 135 -19.14 4.09 -13.62
CA GLY A 135 -20.33 4.69 -14.23
C GLY A 135 -20.99 3.82 -15.31
N ASN A 136 -20.27 2.85 -15.87
CA ASN A 136 -20.79 1.90 -16.86
C ASN A 136 -21.29 0.58 -16.24
N LEU A 137 -21.13 0.39 -14.92
CA LEU A 137 -21.58 -0.82 -14.23
C LEU A 137 -23.02 -0.65 -13.75
N LYS A 138 -23.83 -1.71 -13.85
CA LYS A 138 -25.12 -1.76 -13.16
C LYS A 138 -24.86 -2.01 -11.67
N THR A 139 -25.19 -1.04 -10.82
CA THR A 139 -25.16 -1.16 -9.36
C THR A 139 -26.56 -1.21 -8.77
N SER A 140 -26.68 -1.74 -7.55
CA SER A 140 -27.94 -1.78 -6.78
C SER A 140 -27.61 -1.65 -5.30
N ASP A 141 -28.49 -1.03 -4.52
CA ASP A 141 -28.34 -0.96 -3.05
C ASP A 141 -28.58 -2.34 -2.43
N THR A 142 -27.50 -3.08 -2.20
CA THR A 142 -27.51 -4.43 -1.62
C THR A 142 -26.91 -4.50 -0.22
N VAL A 143 -26.25 -3.43 0.24
CA VAL A 143 -25.60 -3.30 1.56
C VAL A 143 -26.51 -2.61 2.59
N ASN A 144 -27.73 -2.20 2.21
CA ASN A 144 -28.69 -1.58 3.12
C ASN A 144 -29.84 -2.53 3.44
N ASN A 145 -29.72 -3.24 4.56
CA ASN A 145 -30.83 -3.80 5.33
C ASN A 145 -30.45 -3.78 6.81
#